data_AF-A0A6H5HN71-F1
#
_entry.id   AF-A0A6H5HN71-F1
#
_cell.length_a   1.000
_cell.length_b   1.000
_cell.length_c   1.000
_cell.angle_alpha   90.00
_cell.angle_beta   90.00
_cell.angle_gamma   90.00
#
_symmetry.space_group_name_H-M   'P 1'
#
loop_
_entity.id
_entity.type
_entity.pdbx_description
1 polymer ?
#
loop_
_entity_poly.entity_id
_entity_poly.type
_entity_poly.pdbx_seq_one_letter_code
_entity_poly.pdbx_strand_id
1 'polypeptide(L)'
;MEKKQKKRLLLDYLWENLRYHNWWCFRYFLCEFLSLANVIGQMFLMDRFFDGAFLTFGIDVFRFMESDQEDRIDPMIFIFPRMTKCTFYKFGVSGEVERHDAVCILPLNVVNEKIYVFLWFWFLILGVLTFGVVIY
;
A
#
# COMPACT_ATOMS: atom_id res chain seq x y z
N MET A 1 40.86 -30.97 -38.71
CA MET A 1 41.33 -30.03 -37.67
C MET A 1 40.54 -28.72 -37.67
N GLU A 2 40.36 -28.07 -38.83
CA GLU A 2 39.66 -26.76 -38.96
C GLU A 2 38.22 -26.72 -38.41
N LYS A 3 37.42 -27.77 -38.59
CA LYS A 3 36.02 -27.81 -38.11
C LYS A 3 35.91 -27.74 -36.58
N LYS A 4 36.89 -28.29 -35.83
CA LYS A 4 36.92 -28.20 -34.36
C LYS A 4 37.32 -26.80 -33.90
N GLN A 5 38.14 -26.09 -34.68
CA GLN A 5 38.64 -24.76 -34.35
C GLN A 5 37.57 -23.68 -34.57
N LYS A 6 36.81 -23.78 -35.66
CA LYS A 6 35.64 -22.91 -35.92
C LYS A 6 34.53 -23.05 -34.88
N LYS A 7 34.27 -24.29 -34.41
CA LYS A 7 33.29 -24.52 -33.33
C LYS A 7 33.75 -23.92 -32.00
N ARG A 8 35.04 -23.96 -31.69
CA ARG A 8 35.60 -23.37 -30.46
C ARG A 8 35.49 -21.85 -30.48
N LEU A 9 35.86 -21.23 -31.59
CA LEU A 9 35.70 -19.78 -31.82
C LEU A 9 34.24 -19.31 -31.69
N LEU A 10 33.27 -20.07 -32.21
CA LEU A 10 31.85 -19.74 -32.07
C LEU A 10 31.36 -19.89 -30.62
N LEU A 11 31.83 -20.91 -29.89
CA LEU A 11 31.49 -21.11 -28.48
C LEU A 11 32.09 -20.01 -27.59
N ASP A 12 33.33 -19.61 -27.85
CA ASP A 12 33.98 -18.51 -27.13
C ASP A 12 33.28 -17.17 -27.40
N TYR A 13 32.88 -16.91 -28.65
CA TYR A 13 32.13 -15.70 -29.02
C TYR A 13 30.72 -15.66 -28.41
N LEU A 14 30.06 -16.81 -28.30
CA LEU A 14 28.78 -16.95 -27.59
C LEU A 14 28.97 -16.72 -26.09
N TRP A 15 30.00 -17.30 -25.47
CA TRP A 15 30.24 -17.18 -24.02
C TRP A 15 30.64 -15.76 -23.59
N GLU A 16 31.43 -15.06 -24.41
CA GLU A 16 31.78 -13.66 -24.18
C GLU A 16 30.58 -12.72 -24.36
N ASN A 17 29.73 -12.94 -25.37
CA ASN A 17 28.49 -12.15 -25.55
C ASN A 17 27.42 -12.48 -24.50
N LEU A 18 27.34 -13.74 -24.04
CA LEU A 18 26.40 -14.14 -22.99
C LEU A 18 26.67 -13.36 -21.70
N ARG A 19 27.94 -13.12 -21.34
CA ARG A 19 28.30 -12.34 -20.16
C ARG A 19 27.91 -10.86 -20.23
N TYR A 20 27.88 -10.26 -21.42
CA TYR A 20 27.47 -8.86 -21.59
C TYR A 20 25.95 -8.69 -21.48
N HIS A 21 25.18 -9.65 -22.00
CA HIS A 21 23.73 -9.70 -21.81
C HIS A 21 23.32 -10.10 -20.38
N ASN A 22 24.12 -10.92 -19.69
CA ASN A 22 23.85 -11.33 -18.31
C ASN A 22 23.81 -10.14 -17.33
N TRP A 23 24.63 -9.11 -17.55
CA TRP A 23 24.60 -7.91 -16.69
C TRP A 23 23.33 -7.08 -16.89
N TRP A 24 22.87 -6.94 -18.15
CA TRP A 24 21.60 -6.28 -18.47
C TRP A 24 20.40 -7.09 -17.97
N CYS A 25 20.42 -8.40 -18.16
CA CYS A 25 19.40 -9.33 -17.67
C CYS A 25 19.34 -9.33 -16.14
N PHE A 26 20.49 -9.33 -15.46
CA PHE A 26 20.56 -9.21 -13.99
C PHE A 26 20.00 -7.88 -13.49
N ARG A 27 20.35 -6.76 -14.15
CA ARG A 27 19.78 -5.45 -13.81
C ARG A 27 18.27 -5.39 -14.03
N TYR A 28 17.78 -6.01 -15.09
CA TYR A 28 16.35 -6.12 -15.37
C TYR A 28 15.64 -6.90 -14.26
N PHE A 29 16.12 -8.10 -13.94
CA PHE A 29 15.54 -8.93 -12.88
C PHE A 29 15.61 -8.26 -11.50
N LEU A 30 16.71 -7.55 -11.22
CA LEU A 30 16.87 -6.77 -9.99
C LEU A 30 15.87 -5.60 -9.94
N CYS A 31 15.60 -4.94 -11.06
CA CYS A 31 14.62 -3.85 -11.17
C CYS A 31 13.19 -4.35 -10.93
N GLU A 32 12.82 -5.49 -11.53
CA GLU A 32 11.52 -6.13 -11.31
C GLU A 32 11.37 -6.56 -9.84
N PHE A 33 12.41 -7.15 -9.25
CA PHE A 33 12.41 -7.52 -7.83
C PHE A 33 12.32 -6.30 -6.90
N LEU A 34 13.03 -5.22 -7.19
CA LEU A 34 12.95 -3.96 -6.44
C LEU A 34 11.56 -3.32 -6.55
N SER A 35 10.91 -3.43 -7.72
CA SER A 35 9.54 -2.97 -7.92
C SER A 35 8.55 -3.74 -7.03
N LEU A 36 8.67 -5.08 -7.00
CA LEU A 36 7.88 -5.93 -6.12
C LEU A 36 8.14 -5.61 -4.63
N ALA A 37 9.40 -5.46 -4.26
CA ALA A 37 9.79 -5.09 -2.89
C ALA A 37 9.26 -3.71 -2.49
N ASN A 38 9.19 -2.76 -3.43
CA ASN A 38 8.61 -1.44 -3.18
C ASN A 38 7.10 -1.52 -2.92
N VAL A 39 6.34 -2.27 -3.73
CA VAL A 39 4.90 -2.45 -3.51
C VAL A 39 4.63 -3.11 -2.16
N ILE A 40 5.38 -4.17 -1.81
CA ILE A 40 5.28 -4.83 -0.51
C ILE A 40 5.66 -3.87 0.62
N GLY A 41 6.76 -3.14 0.48
CA GLY A 41 7.23 -2.18 1.48
C GLY A 41 6.22 -1.06 1.74
N GLN A 42 5.60 -0.50 0.69
CA GLN A 42 4.53 0.49 0.81
C GLN A 42 3.32 -0.11 1.55
N MET A 43 2.94 -1.35 1.23
CA MET A 43 1.84 -2.04 1.91
C MET A 43 2.11 -2.22 3.41
N PHE A 44 3.35 -2.58 3.80
CA PHE A 44 3.74 -2.69 5.21
C PHE A 44 3.81 -1.33 5.93
N LEU A 45 4.31 -0.28 5.27
CA LEU A 45 4.32 1.07 5.86
C LEU A 45 2.90 1.58 6.13
N MET A 46 2.00 1.32 5.20
CA MET A 46 0.58 1.64 5.34
C MET A 46 -0.07 0.86 6.48
N ASP A 47 0.22 -0.43 6.59
CA ASP A 47 -0.25 -1.25 7.71
C ASP A 47 0.27 -0.75 9.06
N ARG A 48 1.55 -0.37 9.13
CA ARG A 48 2.15 0.21 10.34
C ARG A 48 1.56 1.57 10.71
N PHE A 49 1.17 2.37 9.72
CA PHE A 49 0.53 3.67 9.92
C PHE A 49 -0.89 3.52 10.48
N PHE A 50 -1.61 2.48 10.06
CA PHE A 50 -2.95 2.13 10.54
C PHE A 50 -2.97 1.17 11.72
N ASP A 51 -1.84 1.03 12.41
CA ASP A 51 -1.69 0.18 13.60
C ASP A 51 -2.12 -1.28 13.37
N GLY A 52 -1.81 -1.83 12.19
CA GLY A 52 -2.11 -3.22 11.81
C GLY A 52 -3.52 -3.44 11.26
N ALA A 53 -4.31 -2.38 11.08
CA ALA A 53 -5.66 -2.51 10.57
C ALA A 53 -5.76 -2.55 9.03
N PHE A 54 -4.70 -2.21 8.28
CA PHE A 54 -4.76 -2.06 6.82
C PHE A 54 -4.87 -3.38 6.07
N LEU A 55 -4.18 -4.42 6.54
CA LEU A 55 -4.27 -5.75 5.93
C LEU A 55 -5.64 -6.40 6.21
N THR A 56 -6.13 -6.25 7.45
CA THR A 56 -7.46 -6.71 7.88
C THR A 56 -8.58 -5.96 7.15
N PHE A 57 -8.38 -4.67 6.92
CA PHE A 57 -9.30 -3.78 6.24
C PHE A 57 -9.78 -4.28 4.88
N GLY A 58 -8.90 -4.78 4.01
CA GLY A 58 -9.34 -5.22 2.67
C GLY A 58 -10.24 -6.45 2.67
N ILE A 59 -10.03 -7.37 3.62
CA ILE A 59 -10.88 -8.54 3.82
C ILE A 59 -12.25 -8.10 4.34
N ASP A 60 -12.25 -7.17 5.28
CA ASP A 60 -13.48 -6.64 5.86
C ASP A 60 -14.26 -5.79 4.84
N VAL A 61 -13.62 -4.94 4.04
CA VAL A 61 -14.27 -4.16 2.97
C VAL A 61 -15.06 -5.06 2.01
N PHE A 62 -14.52 -6.23 1.65
CA PHE A 62 -15.23 -7.22 0.85
C PHE A 62 -16.50 -7.74 1.54
N ARG A 63 -16.45 -7.97 2.86
CA ARG A 63 -17.60 -8.37 3.69
C ARG A 63 -18.57 -7.22 3.97
N PHE A 64 -18.15 -5.98 3.77
CA PHE A 64 -18.93 -4.76 4.00
C PHE A 64 -19.71 -4.35 2.75
N MET A 65 -19.20 -4.58 1.54
CA MET A 65 -19.97 -4.31 0.31
C MET A 65 -21.28 -5.10 0.22
N GLU A 66 -21.38 -6.22 0.94
CA GLU A 66 -22.56 -7.10 0.96
C GLU A 66 -23.58 -6.74 2.05
N SER A 67 -23.33 -5.70 2.86
CA SER A 67 -24.13 -5.42 4.06
C SER A 67 -24.50 -3.96 4.26
N ASP A 68 -25.72 -3.72 4.74
CA ASP A 68 -26.26 -2.38 5.01
C ASP A 68 -25.49 -1.58 6.08
N GLN A 69 -25.51 -0.27 5.87
CA GLN A 69 -24.56 0.73 6.38
C GLN A 69 -24.93 1.31 7.76
N GLU A 70 -26.11 1.00 8.30
CA GLU A 70 -26.65 1.65 9.52
C GLU A 70 -26.33 0.93 10.85
N ASP A 71 -25.99 -0.37 10.83
CA ASP A 71 -25.87 -1.20 12.04
C ASP A 71 -24.45 -1.69 12.37
N ARG A 72 -23.43 -1.26 11.61
CA ARG A 72 -22.07 -1.79 11.77
C ARG A 72 -21.14 -0.83 12.49
N ILE A 73 -20.56 -1.31 13.59
CA ILE A 73 -19.44 -0.64 14.27
C ILE A 73 -18.22 -0.80 13.35
N ASP A 74 -18.03 0.16 12.45
CA ASP A 74 -16.87 0.20 11.58
C ASP A 74 -15.60 0.37 12.43
N PRO A 75 -14.59 -0.51 12.33
CA PRO A 75 -13.27 -0.25 12.93
C PRO A 75 -12.64 1.05 12.39
N MET A 76 -13.12 1.53 11.23
CA MET A 76 -12.78 2.82 10.64
C MET A 76 -13.19 4.03 11.50
N ILE A 77 -14.25 3.95 12.31
CA ILE A 77 -14.64 5.06 13.20
C ILE A 77 -13.57 5.28 14.28
N PHE A 78 -12.86 4.23 14.68
CA PHE A 78 -11.78 4.31 15.68
C PHE A 78 -10.51 4.94 15.09
N ILE A 79 -10.19 4.64 13.82
CA ILE A 79 -8.98 5.12 13.14
C ILE A 79 -9.20 6.51 12.53
N PHE A 80 -10.38 6.75 11.94
CA PHE A 80 -10.76 7.97 11.22
C PHE A 80 -12.12 8.50 11.70
N PRO A 81 -12.19 9.13 12.89
CA PRO A 81 -13.43 9.70 13.38
C PRO A 81 -13.88 10.84 12.47
N ARG A 82 -15.11 10.74 11.95
CA ARG A 82 -15.76 11.77 11.13
C ARG A 82 -16.37 12.88 11.99
N MET A 83 -16.67 12.56 13.26
CA MET A 83 -17.23 13.48 14.27
C MET A 83 -16.54 13.26 15.61
N THR A 84 -16.19 14.34 16.31
CA THR A 84 -15.54 14.31 17.63
C THR A 84 -16.19 15.28 18.61
N LYS A 85 -16.23 14.94 19.89
CA LYS A 85 -16.67 15.85 20.95
C LYS A 85 -15.53 16.80 21.32
N CYS A 86 -15.73 18.10 21.10
CA CYS A 86 -14.79 19.15 21.48
C CYS A 86 -15.30 19.82 22.77
N THR A 87 -14.48 19.80 23.83
CA THR A 87 -14.77 20.47 25.11
C THR A 87 -14.12 21.86 25.11
N PHE A 88 -14.91 22.92 25.12
CA PHE A 88 -14.42 24.28 25.24
C PHE A 88 -14.55 24.77 26.69
N TYR A 89 -13.48 25.33 27.21
CA TYR A 89 -13.45 25.95 28.54
C TYR A 89 -13.57 27.46 28.38
N LYS A 90 -14.63 28.07 28.93
CA LYS A 90 -14.84 29.52 28.91
C LYS A 90 -14.97 30.03 30.34
N PHE A 91 -14.42 31.20 30.61
CA PHE A 91 -14.57 31.88 31.90
C PHE A 91 -15.82 32.75 31.86
N GLY A 92 -16.77 32.48 32.76
CA GLY A 92 -17.97 33.30 32.93
C GLY A 92 -17.66 34.64 33.62
N VAL A 93 -18.65 35.53 33.64
CA VAL A 93 -18.55 36.86 34.29
C VAL A 93 -18.23 36.78 35.78
N SER A 94 -18.51 35.65 36.42
CA SER A 94 -18.25 35.36 37.83
C SER A 94 -16.86 34.77 38.10
N GLY A 95 -16.03 34.57 37.07
CA GLY A 95 -14.72 33.92 37.17
C GLY A 95 -14.75 32.38 37.24
N GLU A 96 -15.93 31.77 37.17
CA GLU A 96 -16.10 30.32 37.17
C GLU A 96 -15.89 29.74 35.75
N VAL A 97 -15.31 28.53 35.69
CA VAL A 97 -15.04 27.81 34.43
C VAL A 97 -16.31 27.10 33.97
N GLU A 98 -16.95 27.61 32.92
CA GLU A 98 -18.05 26.92 32.24
C GLU A 98 -17.49 26.00 31.14
N ARG A 99 -17.97 24.76 31.14
CA ARG A 99 -17.64 23.74 30.12
C ARG A 99 -18.73 23.71 29.07
N HIS A 100 -18.37 23.98 27.82
CA HIS A 100 -19.26 23.86 26.67
C HIS A 100 -18.83 22.70 25.79
N ASP A 101 -19.74 21.75 25.62
CA ASP A 101 -19.55 20.61 24.74
C ASP A 101 -20.10 20.93 23.35
N ALA A 102 -19.27 20.80 22.33
CA ALA A 102 -19.68 20.94 20.93
C ALA A 102 -19.29 19.71 20.12
N VAL A 103 -20.04 19.44 19.06
CA VAL A 103 -19.72 18.40 18.08
C VAL A 103 -18.93 19.02 16.94
N CYS A 104 -17.73 18.50 16.68
CA CYS A 104 -16.84 18.91 15.60
C CYS A 104 -16.89 17.87 14.48
N ILE A 105 -16.89 18.32 13.22
CA ILE A 105 -16.83 17.45 12.04
C ILE A 105 -15.42 17.54 11.44
N LEU A 106 -14.82 16.39 11.10
CA LEU A 106 -13.52 16.31 10.44
C LEU A 106 -13.70 15.92 8.96
N PRO A 107 -13.87 16.90 8.04
CA PRO A 107 -14.13 16.61 6.62
C PRO A 107 -12.94 15.91 5.94
N LEU A 108 -11.72 16.14 6.41
CA LEU A 108 -10.52 15.47 5.90
C LEU A 108 -10.56 13.96 6.09
N ASN A 109 -11.12 13.48 7.20
CA ASN A 109 -11.21 12.05 7.49
C ASN A 109 -12.20 11.32 6.57
N VAL A 110 -13.26 12.01 6.12
CA VAL A 110 -14.21 11.47 5.13
C VAL A 110 -13.51 11.24 3.78
N VAL A 111 -12.66 12.17 3.36
CA VAL A 111 -11.90 12.05 2.10
C VAL A 111 -10.86 10.93 2.21
N ASN A 112 -10.13 10.89 3.32
CA ASN A 112 -9.14 9.85 3.60
C ASN A 112 -9.77 8.45 3.57
N GLU A 113 -10.94 8.29 4.18
CA GLU A 113 -11.70 7.03 4.18
C GLU A 113 -11.84 6.48 2.75
N LYS A 114 -12.23 7.32 1.79
CA LYS A 114 -12.45 6.89 0.39
C LYS A 114 -11.16 6.63 -0.37
N ILE A 115 -10.14 7.47 -0.17
CA ILE A 115 -8.84 7.30 -0.84
C ILE A 115 -8.17 6.00 -0.39
N TYR A 116 -8.21 5.65 0.90
CA TYR A 116 -7.55 4.44 1.39
C TYR A 116 -8.24 3.15 0.96
N VAL A 117 -9.58 3.14 0.82
CA VAL A 117 -10.29 2.03 0.15
C VAL A 117 -9.76 1.84 -1.27
N PHE A 118 -9.70 2.91 -2.06
CA PHE A 118 -9.23 2.85 -3.44
C PHE A 118 -7.76 2.40 -3.54
N LEU A 119 -6.87 2.95 -2.70
CA LEU A 119 -5.46 2.60 -2.66
C LEU A 119 -5.23 1.13 -2.30
N TRP A 120 -6.06 0.53 -1.44
CA TRP A 120 -5.93 -0.88 -1.08
C TRP A 120 -6.13 -1.79 -2.30
N PHE A 121 -7.21 -1.58 -3.07
CA PHE A 121 -7.44 -2.33 -4.31
C PHE A 121 -6.35 -2.07 -5.35
N TRP A 122 -5.87 -0.82 -5.43
CA TRP A 122 -4.79 -0.45 -6.32
C TRP A 122 -3.48 -1.20 -6.00
N PHE A 123 -3.08 -1.28 -4.73
CA PHE A 123 -1.89 -2.02 -4.32
C PHE A 123 -2.03 -3.53 -4.57
N LEU A 124 -3.23 -4.10 -4.38
CA LEU A 124 -3.47 -5.50 -4.68
C LEU A 124 -3.31 -5.81 -6.18
N ILE A 125 -3.86 -4.95 -7.06
CA ILE A 125 -3.70 -5.08 -8.51
C ILE A 125 -2.23 -4.93 -8.91
N LEU A 126 -1.55 -3.90 -8.41
CA LEU A 126 -0.13 -3.70 -8.70
C LEU A 126 0.73 -4.87 -8.22
N GLY A 127 0.43 -5.43 -7.04
CA GLY A 127 1.12 -6.60 -6.50
C GLY A 127 0.96 -7.83 -7.39
N VAL A 128 -0.27 -8.11 -7.85
CA VAL A 128 -0.54 -9.24 -8.76
C VAL A 128 0.15 -9.06 -10.11
N LEU A 129 0.11 -7.85 -10.69
CA LEU A 129 0.75 -7.57 -11.99
C LEU A 129 2.27 -7.69 -11.90
N THR A 130 2.89 -7.07 -10.90
CA THR A 130 4.35 -7.14 -10.71
C THR A 130 4.80 -8.57 -10.40
N PHE A 131 4.04 -9.32 -9.61
CA PHE A 131 4.32 -10.73 -9.36
C PHE A 131 4.22 -11.59 -10.63
N GLY A 132 3.19 -11.35 -11.47
CA GLY A 132 3.03 -12.03 -12.75
C GLY A 132 4.20 -11.77 -13.71
N VAL A 133 4.70 -10.53 -13.74
CA VAL A 133 5.88 -10.14 -14.54
C VAL A 133 7.17 -10.78 -14.01
N VAL A 134 7.31 -10.97 -12.70
CA VAL A 134 8.48 -11.65 -12.11
C VAL A 134 8.49 -13.16 -12.41
N ILE A 135 7.31 -13.78 -12.54
CA ILE A 135 7.18 -15.22 -12.84
C ILE A 135 7.39 -15.53 -14.33
N TYR A 136 6.94 -14.65 -15.22
CA TYR A 136 6.98 -14.84 -16.68
C TYR A 136 8.32 -14.43 -17.29
#